data_AF-A0A0N9HY51-F1
#
_entry.id   AF-A0A0N9HY51-F1
#
_cell.length_a   1.000
_cell.length_b   1.000
_cell.length_c   1.000
_cell.angle_alpha   90.00
_cell.angle_beta   90.00
_cell.angle_gamma   90.00
#
_symmetry.space_group_name_H-M   'P 1'
#
loop_
_entity.id
_entity.type
_entity.pdbx_description
1 polymer ?
#
loop_
_entity_poly.entity_id
_entity_poly.type
_entity_poly.pdbx_seq_one_letter_code
_entity_poly.pdbx_strand_id
1 'polypeptide(L)'
;MIALRGLLDSLLNIPEVNAQLAGLVSALATSYTAPDDDPLVGTRMPDLSLGSPDSRVSKLVRSGTFGYVDFIGDGAAQVTEGWKGRITVATGGDRTWAEDVSEVLVRPDGHIAWVRRENDLPDPAVREAGLTAWAGTPERAAVRR
;
A
#
# COMPACT_ATOMS: atom_id res chain seq x y z
N MET A 1 -6.11 31.56 28.45
CA MET A 1 -5.92 31.04 27.07
C MET A 1 -4.45 30.75 26.72
N ILE A 2 -3.44 31.35 27.38
CA ILE A 2 -2.00 31.14 27.07
C ILE A 2 -1.44 29.81 27.63
N ALA A 3 -1.92 29.35 28.79
CA ALA A 3 -1.41 28.14 29.45
C ALA A 3 -1.63 26.85 28.63
N LEU A 4 -2.79 26.72 27.97
CA LEU A 4 -3.08 25.57 27.09
C LEU A 4 -2.20 25.60 25.84
N ARG A 5 -1.95 26.79 25.27
CA ARG A 5 -1.11 26.94 24.09
C ARG A 5 0.34 26.57 24.37
N GLY A 6 0.89 27.00 25.51
CA GLY A 6 2.25 26.65 25.92
C GLY A 6 2.44 25.17 26.21
N LEU A 7 1.42 24.50 26.78
CA LEU A 7 1.42 23.06 26.93
C LEU A 7 1.40 22.35 25.57
N LEU A 8 0.57 22.82 24.64
CA LEU A 8 0.49 22.25 23.29
C LEU A 8 1.81 22.41 22.52
N ASP A 9 2.47 23.57 22.61
CA ASP A 9 3.80 23.79 22.02
C ASP A 9 4.86 22.85 22.60
N SER A 10 4.81 22.58 23.91
CA SER A 10 5.72 21.63 24.55
C SER A 10 5.51 20.21 24.05
N LEU A 11 4.25 19.82 23.82
CA LEU A 11 3.89 18.51 23.27
C LEU A 11 4.27 18.37 21.78
N LEU A 12 4.17 19.45 20.99
CA LEU A 12 4.54 19.44 19.57
C LEU A 12 6.05 19.30 19.33
N ASN A 13 6.89 19.53 20.34
CA ASN A 13 8.33 19.25 20.28
C ASN A 13 8.68 17.77 20.46
N ILE A 14 7.71 16.93 20.83
CA ILE A 14 7.89 15.47 20.92
C ILE A 14 7.57 14.89 19.53
N PRO A 15 8.55 14.29 18.81
CA PRO A 15 8.36 13.84 17.43
C PRO A 15 7.19 12.89 17.23
N GLU A 16 6.98 11.96 18.17
CA GLU A 16 5.89 10.97 18.13
C GLU A 16 4.51 11.63 18.25
N VAL A 17 4.37 12.60 19.16
CA VAL A 17 3.12 13.34 19.36
C VAL A 17 2.84 14.25 18.16
N ASN A 18 3.88 14.86 17.62
CA ASN A 18 3.78 15.68 16.42
C ASN A 18 3.31 14.83 15.22
N ALA A 19 3.92 13.66 14.99
CA ALA A 19 3.52 12.74 13.93
C ALA A 19 2.06 12.27 14.08
N GLN A 20 1.65 11.94 15.31
CA GLN A 20 0.26 11.54 15.61
C GLN A 20 -0.74 12.67 15.32
N LEU A 21 -0.47 13.89 15.81
CA LEU A 21 -1.34 15.05 15.58
C LEU A 21 -1.37 15.46 14.10
N ALA A 22 -0.22 15.44 13.43
CA ALA A 22 -0.14 15.68 11.99
C ALA A 22 -0.97 14.66 11.22
N GLY A 23 -0.90 13.37 11.59
CA GLY A 23 -1.71 12.30 11.01
C GLY A 23 -3.22 12.50 11.24
N LEU A 24 -3.62 12.93 12.43
CA LEU A 24 -5.02 13.20 12.77
C LEU A 24 -5.59 14.41 12.00
N VAL A 25 -4.86 15.53 11.97
CA VAL A 25 -5.33 16.79 11.34
C VAL A 25 -5.37 16.68 9.81
N SER A 26 -4.40 15.97 9.23
CA SER A 26 -4.34 15.74 7.77
C SER A 26 -5.25 14.62 7.29
N ALA A 27 -5.92 13.92 8.21
CA ALA A 27 -6.61 12.65 7.98
C ALA A 27 -5.72 11.51 7.42
N LEU A 28 -4.39 11.68 7.39
CA LEU A 28 -3.43 10.65 6.96
C LEU A 28 -3.39 9.44 7.91
N ALA A 29 -3.87 9.58 9.14
CA ALA A 29 -3.99 8.50 10.12
C ALA A 29 -5.32 7.72 10.03
N THR A 30 -6.17 7.98 9.04
CA THR A 30 -7.41 7.23 8.87
C THR A 30 -7.09 5.82 8.37
N SER A 31 -7.23 4.82 9.24
CA SER A 31 -7.04 3.42 8.89
C SER A 31 -8.38 2.69 8.81
N TYR A 32 -8.62 1.97 7.73
CA TYR A 32 -9.71 1.00 7.60
C TYR A 32 -9.20 -0.40 7.99
N THR A 33 -8.81 -0.55 9.25
CA THR A 33 -8.26 -1.82 9.76
C THR A 33 -9.37 -2.86 9.92
N ALA A 34 -9.18 -4.05 9.36
CA ALA A 34 -9.91 -5.24 9.75
C ALA A 34 -9.12 -6.00 10.83
N PRO A 35 -9.76 -6.54 11.89
CA PRO A 35 -9.07 -7.11 13.04
C PRO A 35 -8.17 -8.33 12.75
N ASP A 36 -8.33 -8.97 11.59
CA ASP A 36 -7.53 -10.13 11.15
C ASP A 36 -6.52 -9.81 10.02
N ASP A 37 -6.39 -8.54 9.63
CA ASP A 37 -5.48 -8.10 8.56
C ASP A 37 -4.13 -7.58 9.10
N ASP A 38 -3.14 -7.53 8.20
CA ASP A 38 -1.82 -6.96 8.50
C ASP A 38 -1.93 -5.50 9.01
N PRO A 39 -1.13 -5.08 10.02
CA PRO A 39 -1.19 -3.72 10.58
C PRO A 39 -1.04 -2.58 9.57
N LEU A 40 -0.41 -2.84 8.42
CA LEU A 40 -0.26 -1.86 7.33
C LEU A 40 -1.51 -1.73 6.47
N VAL A 41 -2.39 -2.75 6.45
CA VAL A 41 -3.64 -2.71 5.68
C VAL A 41 -4.56 -1.63 6.24
N GLY A 42 -5.09 -0.81 5.33
CA GLY A 42 -5.89 0.37 5.66
C GLY A 42 -5.08 1.64 5.88
N THR A 43 -3.77 1.54 6.12
CA THR A 43 -2.91 2.72 6.33
C THR A 43 -2.54 3.41 5.01
N ARG A 44 -2.09 4.66 5.11
CA ARG A 44 -1.64 5.43 3.94
C ARG A 44 -0.32 4.87 3.40
N MET A 45 -0.27 4.58 2.10
CA MET A 45 0.97 4.15 1.45
C MET A 45 1.94 5.34 1.34
N PRO A 46 3.19 5.22 1.85
CA PRO A 46 4.22 6.24 1.64
C PRO A 46 4.52 6.47 0.15
N ASP A 47 4.86 7.70 -0.24
CA ASP A 47 5.22 8.00 -1.63
C ASP A 47 6.67 7.63 -1.94
N LEU A 48 6.89 6.35 -2.21
CA LEU A 48 8.20 5.76 -2.46
C LEU A 48 8.61 5.88 -3.93
N SER A 49 9.93 5.89 -4.14
CA SER A 49 10.53 5.74 -5.47
C SER A 49 10.54 4.26 -5.88
N LEU A 50 10.10 3.98 -7.10
CA LEU A 50 10.01 2.63 -7.68
C LEU A 50 11.20 2.35 -8.62
N GLY A 51 12.40 2.82 -8.26
CA GLY A 51 13.65 2.54 -9.00
C GLY A 51 14.01 3.53 -10.11
N SER A 52 13.18 4.54 -10.38
CA SER A 52 13.49 5.65 -11.30
C SER A 52 13.05 6.97 -10.65
N PRO A 53 13.78 8.09 -10.86
CA PRO A 53 13.43 9.39 -10.26
C PRO A 53 11.98 9.82 -10.52
N ASP A 54 11.43 9.37 -11.65
CA ASP A 54 10.11 9.77 -12.11
C ASP A 54 9.03 8.68 -11.90
N SER A 55 9.40 7.53 -11.33
CA SER A 55 8.49 6.42 -11.00
C SER A 55 8.22 6.42 -9.49
N ARG A 56 6.99 6.75 -9.11
CA ARG A 56 6.56 6.88 -7.70
C ARG A 56 5.22 6.20 -7.48
N VAL A 57 4.97 5.75 -6.26
CA VAL A 57 3.69 5.13 -5.88
C VAL A 57 2.51 6.07 -6.15
N SER A 58 2.63 7.37 -5.85
CA SER A 58 1.57 8.35 -6.13
C SER A 58 1.22 8.47 -7.62
N LYS A 59 2.18 8.25 -8.52
CA LYS A 59 1.93 8.23 -9.97
C LYS A 59 1.26 6.94 -10.41
N LEU A 60 1.57 5.82 -9.76
CA LEU A 60 0.99 4.51 -10.05
C LEU A 60 -0.54 4.50 -9.88
N VAL A 61 -1.03 5.16 -8.83
CA VAL A 61 -2.48 5.24 -8.52
C VAL A 61 -3.19 6.43 -9.16
N ARG A 62 -2.45 7.33 -9.83
CA ARG A 62 -3.00 8.60 -10.36
C ARG A 62 -4.03 8.41 -11.47
N SER A 63 -3.99 7.29 -12.18
CA SER A 63 -4.98 6.90 -13.19
C SER A 63 -6.33 6.49 -12.60
N GLY A 64 -6.47 6.42 -11.28
CA GLY A 64 -7.68 5.95 -10.62
C GLY A 64 -7.81 4.41 -10.59
N THR A 65 -6.76 3.70 -11.00
CA THR A 65 -6.63 2.25 -10.92
C THR A 65 -5.91 1.83 -9.63
N PHE A 66 -6.06 0.57 -9.25
CA PHE A 66 -5.25 0.02 -8.16
C PHE A 66 -3.79 -0.02 -8.59
N GLY A 67 -2.88 0.29 -7.68
CA GLY A 67 -1.45 0.13 -7.89
C GLY A 67 -0.97 -1.13 -7.20
N TYR A 68 -0.21 -1.98 -7.89
CA TYR A 68 0.42 -3.15 -7.28
C TYR A 68 1.94 -3.01 -7.40
N VAL A 69 2.64 -3.15 -6.28
CA VAL A 69 4.10 -3.08 -6.21
C VAL A 69 4.64 -4.41 -5.75
N ASP A 70 5.48 -5.01 -6.60
CA ASP A 70 6.18 -6.25 -6.32
C ASP A 70 7.66 -5.95 -6.07
N PHE A 71 8.08 -6.04 -4.82
CA PHE A 71 9.45 -5.68 -4.43
C PHE A 71 10.46 -6.81 -4.69
N ILE A 72 10.00 -8.05 -4.89
CA ILE A 72 10.86 -9.24 -5.03
C ILE A 72 10.84 -9.79 -6.47
N GLY A 73 9.81 -9.48 -7.24
CA GLY A 73 9.66 -9.81 -8.66
C GLY A 73 9.01 -11.17 -8.93
N ASP A 74 8.25 -11.72 -7.99
CA ASP A 74 7.65 -13.06 -8.08
C ASP A 74 6.16 -13.08 -8.49
N GLY A 75 5.45 -11.96 -8.35
CA GLY A 75 4.00 -11.87 -8.55
C GLY A 75 3.58 -11.00 -9.73
N ALA A 76 4.44 -10.08 -10.19
CA ALA A 76 4.10 -9.08 -11.19
C ALA A 76 3.48 -9.65 -12.49
N ALA A 77 3.98 -10.79 -12.97
CA ALA A 77 3.45 -11.43 -14.19
C ALA A 77 2.01 -11.92 -14.01
N GLN A 78 1.74 -12.66 -12.92
CA GLN A 78 0.39 -13.16 -12.59
C GLN A 78 -0.61 -12.01 -12.49
N VAL A 79 -0.24 -10.93 -11.80
CA VAL A 79 -1.13 -9.77 -11.59
C VAL A 79 -1.41 -9.03 -12.89
N THR A 80 -0.38 -8.85 -13.73
CA THR A 80 -0.51 -8.18 -15.03
C THR A 80 -1.46 -8.93 -15.96
N GLU A 81 -1.40 -10.26 -15.97
CA GLU A 81 -2.29 -11.10 -16.78
C GLU A 81 -3.70 -11.16 -16.21
N GLY A 82 -3.85 -11.34 -14.90
CA GLY A 82 -5.15 -11.53 -14.24
C GLY A 82 -5.99 -10.26 -14.09
N TRP A 83 -5.39 -9.09 -13.92
CA TRP A 83 -6.13 -7.84 -13.63
C TRP A 83 -5.79 -6.71 -14.58
N LYS A 84 -5.56 -7.06 -15.84
CA LYS A 84 -5.25 -6.11 -16.90
C LYS A 84 -6.27 -4.95 -16.91
N GLY A 85 -5.76 -3.72 -16.90
CA GLY A 85 -6.59 -2.50 -16.92
C GLY A 85 -7.27 -2.13 -15.60
N ARG A 86 -7.28 -3.02 -14.59
CA ARG A 86 -7.76 -2.72 -13.22
C ARG A 86 -6.62 -2.45 -12.25
N ILE A 87 -5.51 -3.15 -12.42
CA ILE A 87 -4.31 -3.02 -11.60
C ILE A 87 -3.14 -2.56 -12.49
N THR A 88 -2.46 -1.50 -12.06
CA THR A 88 -1.20 -1.03 -12.65
C THR A 88 -0.05 -1.61 -11.83
N VAL A 89 0.80 -2.41 -12.48
CA VAL A 89 1.88 -3.16 -11.84
C VAL A 89 3.20 -2.39 -11.94
N ALA A 90 3.94 -2.33 -10.85
CA ALA A 90 5.32 -1.88 -10.79
C ALA A 90 6.17 -2.91 -10.04
N THR A 91 7.45 -2.99 -10.38
CA THR A 91 8.41 -3.91 -9.76
C THR A 91 9.58 -3.14 -9.16
N GLY A 92 10.06 -3.60 -8.01
CA GLY A 92 11.14 -2.97 -7.25
C GLY A 92 10.72 -1.71 -6.52
N GLY A 93 11.72 -0.97 -6.02
CA GLY A 93 11.51 0.25 -5.24
C GLY A 93 12.11 0.17 -3.85
N ASP A 94 12.06 1.30 -3.15
CA ASP A 94 12.56 1.41 -1.78
C ASP A 94 11.64 0.69 -0.78
N ARG A 95 12.22 -0.07 0.15
CA ARG A 95 11.55 -0.81 1.23
C ARG A 95 11.89 -0.26 2.62
N THR A 96 12.58 0.88 2.73
CA THR A 96 13.00 1.47 4.02
C THR A 96 11.86 1.71 5.02
N TRP A 97 10.62 1.85 4.54
CA TRP A 97 9.44 2.04 5.37
C TRP A 97 8.92 0.72 6.00
N ALA A 98 9.19 -0.44 5.37
CA ALA A 98 8.80 -1.76 5.83
C ALA A 98 9.68 -2.82 5.15
N GLU A 99 10.77 -3.20 5.83
CA GLU A 99 11.82 -4.05 5.25
C GLU A 99 11.36 -5.47 4.94
N ASP A 100 10.34 -5.97 5.60
CA ASP A 100 9.80 -7.34 5.50
C ASP A 100 8.61 -7.45 4.53
N VAL A 101 8.26 -6.38 3.82
CA VAL A 101 7.16 -6.39 2.84
C VAL A 101 7.66 -6.81 1.46
N SER A 102 7.04 -7.85 0.89
CA SER A 102 7.36 -8.37 -0.44
C SER A 102 6.46 -7.81 -1.54
N GLU A 103 5.17 -7.65 -1.24
CA GLU A 103 4.17 -7.15 -2.20
C GLU A 103 3.15 -6.26 -1.52
N VAL A 104 2.67 -5.26 -2.25
CA VAL A 104 1.62 -4.36 -1.78
C VAL A 104 0.60 -4.08 -2.88
N LEU A 105 -0.67 -4.16 -2.53
CA LEU A 105 -1.76 -3.57 -3.30
C LEU A 105 -2.16 -2.23 -2.68
N VAL A 106 -2.18 -1.19 -3.50
CA VAL A 106 -2.56 0.18 -3.16
C VAL A 106 -3.86 0.53 -3.88
N ARG A 107 -4.81 1.07 -3.12
CA ARG A 107 -6.10 1.56 -3.62
C ARG A 107 -5.92 2.84 -4.46
N PRO A 108 -6.87 3.17 -5.34
CA PRO A 108 -6.87 4.45 -6.07
C PRO A 108 -6.82 5.68 -5.17
N ASP A 109 -7.30 5.55 -3.93
CA ASP A 109 -7.24 6.63 -2.95
C ASP A 109 -5.86 6.76 -2.29
N GLY A 110 -4.94 5.80 -2.45
CA GLY A 110 -3.58 5.79 -1.91
C GLY A 110 -3.41 5.05 -0.58
N HIS A 111 -4.42 4.29 -0.12
CA HIS A 111 -4.29 3.41 1.04
C HIS A 111 -3.87 2.00 0.64
N ILE A 112 -3.19 1.31 1.55
CA ILE A 112 -2.83 -0.09 1.40
C ILE A 112 -4.10 -0.94 1.52
N ALA A 113 -4.39 -1.74 0.50
CA ALA A 113 -5.51 -2.69 0.47
C ALA A 113 -5.08 -4.09 0.91
N TRP A 114 -3.85 -4.50 0.58
CA TRP A 114 -3.33 -5.82 0.88
C TRP A 114 -1.81 -5.80 0.91
N VAL A 115 -1.21 -6.64 1.74
CA VAL A 115 0.23 -6.78 1.92
C VAL A 115 0.58 -8.26 1.94
N ARG A 116 1.73 -8.61 1.37
CA ARG A 116 2.41 -9.88 1.64
C ARG A 116 3.75 -9.60 2.28
N ARG A 117 4.09 -10.37 3.32
CA ARG A 117 5.38 -10.34 3.98
C ARG A 117 6.32 -11.36 3.35
N GLU A 118 7.62 -11.11 3.44
CA GLU A 118 8.65 -12.02 2.92
C GLU A 118 8.67 -13.36 3.65
N ASN A 119 8.25 -13.39 4.92
CA ASN A 119 8.10 -14.62 5.71
C ASN A 119 6.86 -15.44 5.31
N ASP A 120 5.93 -14.87 4.54
CA ASP A 120 4.79 -15.62 4.04
C ASP A 120 5.24 -16.52 2.90
N LEU A 121 4.71 -17.75 2.86
CA LEU A 121 4.95 -18.65 1.75
C LEU A 121 4.55 -17.96 0.43
N PRO A 122 5.39 -18.03 -0.62
CA PRO A 122 5.04 -17.53 -1.95
C PRO A 122 3.92 -18.40 -2.54
N ASP A 123 2.68 -18.10 -2.14
CA ASP A 123 1.50 -18.81 -2.59
C ASP A 123 0.69 -17.91 -3.56
N PRO A 124 0.69 -18.24 -4.86
CA PRO A 124 -0.13 -17.54 -5.86
C PRO A 124 -1.62 -17.50 -5.53
N ALA A 125 -2.14 -18.46 -4.77
CA ALA A 125 -3.55 -18.51 -4.37
C ALA A 125 -3.88 -17.47 -3.29
N VAL A 126 -2.96 -17.24 -2.33
CA VAL A 126 -3.12 -16.19 -1.31
C VAL A 126 -3.10 -14.82 -1.96
N ARG A 127 -2.16 -14.60 -2.88
CA ARG A 127 -2.10 -13.38 -3.70
C ARG A 127 -3.40 -13.18 -4.48
N GLU A 128 -3.85 -14.20 -5.21
CA GLU A 128 -5.09 -14.13 -5.98
C GLU A 128 -6.32 -13.85 -5.12
N ALA A 129 -6.42 -14.46 -3.94
CA ALA A 129 -7.51 -14.19 -2.99
C ALA A 129 -7.49 -12.74 -2.49
N GLY A 130 -6.33 -12.23 -2.08
CA GLY A 130 -6.16 -10.85 -1.60
C GLY A 130 -6.49 -9.82 -2.67
N LEU A 131 -6.00 -10.04 -3.90
CA LEU A 131 -6.33 -9.18 -5.03
C LEU A 131 -7.80 -9.28 -5.44
N THR A 132 -8.39 -10.48 -5.39
CA THR A 132 -9.80 -10.70 -5.74
C THR A 132 -10.75 -9.99 -4.79
N ALA A 133 -10.43 -9.94 -3.49
CA ALA A 133 -11.23 -9.24 -2.48
C ALA A 133 -11.41 -7.75 -2.78
N TRP A 134 -10.44 -7.12 -3.46
CA TRP A 134 -10.43 -5.69 -3.76
C TRP A 134 -10.70 -5.36 -5.23
N ALA A 135 -10.02 -6.03 -6.14
CA ALA A 135 -10.05 -5.74 -7.57
C ALA A 135 -11.00 -6.68 -8.35
N GLY A 136 -11.69 -7.60 -7.67
CA GLY A 136 -12.60 -8.59 -8.25
C GLY A 136 -11.87 -9.78 -8.88
N THR A 137 -12.60 -10.75 -9.43
CA THR A 137 -12.03 -11.99 -9.99
C THR A 137 -11.06 -11.70 -11.15
N PRO A 138 -9.94 -12.44 -11.30
CA PRO A 138 -9.04 -12.27 -12.43
C PRO A 138 -9.74 -12.60 -13.76
N GLU A 139 -9.35 -11.91 -14.82
CA GLU A 139 -9.67 -12.30 -16.18
C GLU A 139 -8.97 -13.62 -16.46
N ARG A 140 -9.70 -14.73 -16.35
CA ARG A 140 -9.19 -16.04 -16.77
C ARG A 140 -8.81 -15.94 -18.24
N ALA A 141 -7.53 -16.14 -18.56
CA ALA A 141 -7.15 -16.45 -19.93
C ALA A 141 -8.01 -17.63 -20.38
N ALA A 142 -8.89 -17.39 -21.35
CA ALA A 142 -9.69 -18.44 -21.94
C ALA A 142 -8.74 -19.53 -22.42
N VAL A 143 -8.75 -20.69 -21.76
CA VAL A 143 -8.08 -21.89 -22.23
C VAL A 143 -8.75 -22.24 -23.56
N ARG A 144 -8.17 -21.75 -24.66
CA ARG A 144 -8.50 -22.26 -25.99
C ARG A 144 -7.97 -23.68 -26.04
N ARG A 145 -8.87 -24.64 -25.83
CA ARG A 145 -8.70 -26.02 -26.29
C ARG A 145 -8.60 -26.06 -27.81
#